data_AF-A0A2V0RB20-F1
#
_entry.id   AF-A0A2V0RB20-F1
#
_cell.length_a   1.000
_cell.length_b   1.000
_cell.length_c   1.000
_cell.angle_alpha   90.00
_cell.angle_beta   90.00
_cell.angle_gamma   90.00
#
_symmetry.space_group_name_H-M   'P 1'
#
loop_
_entity.id
_entity.type
_entity.pdbx_description
1 polymer ?
#
loop_
_entity_poly.entity_id
_entity_poly.type
_entity_poly.pdbx_seq_one_letter_code
_entity_poly.pdbx_strand_id
1 'polypeptide(L)'
;MLGDQHINGDVILSDTGDDDDIESLGTEEEQWNQIMVLLKDVRTQCLKQATINRSLSNWLRQINNGVSIPMIILAYVNSVLIAGALNDSMSPGTLSILTCVISMVAGILQSVVTFMKVPDRLAAASQLYVKFNALAHSLNITLDLPYNLRQVTPSKYTLEVTDQFNQLMAAGEVPRYE
;
A
#
# COMPACT_ATOMS: atom_id res chain seq x y z
N MET A 1 -8.99 62.14 -54.95
CA MET A 1 -8.97 63.59 -54.65
C MET A 1 -9.19 63.70 -53.15
N LEU A 2 -8.13 63.63 -52.32
CA LEU A 2 -7.20 64.69 -51.90
C LEU A 2 -7.83 65.81 -51.05
N GLY A 3 -7.23 66.02 -49.86
CA GLY A 3 -7.49 67.08 -48.86
C GLY A 3 -7.70 66.47 -47.47
N ASP A 4 -6.71 66.21 -46.59
CA ASP A 4 -5.80 67.14 -45.85
C ASP A 4 -6.55 68.35 -45.27
N GLN A 5 -6.36 68.88 -44.05
CA GLN A 5 -5.54 68.65 -42.84
C GLN A 5 -6.06 69.69 -41.81
N HIS A 6 -5.98 69.45 -40.49
CA HIS A 6 -5.22 70.27 -39.51
C HIS A 6 -5.65 69.99 -38.04
N ILE A 7 -4.82 69.33 -37.22
CA ILE A 7 -3.87 69.81 -36.16
C ILE A 7 -4.48 70.21 -34.79
N ASN A 8 -3.92 69.58 -33.75
CA ASN A 8 -3.52 70.06 -32.41
C ASN A 8 -4.49 69.89 -31.23
N GLY A 9 -4.04 69.09 -30.27
CA GLY A 9 -4.52 69.01 -28.90
C GLY A 9 -3.43 68.41 -28.02
N ASP A 10 -2.97 69.20 -27.06
CA ASP A 10 -1.87 69.03 -26.13
C ASP A 10 -1.73 67.67 -25.39
N VAL A 11 -0.46 67.34 -25.18
CA VAL A 11 0.18 66.75 -24.00
C VAL A 11 -0.71 66.61 -22.74
N ILE A 12 -0.87 65.39 -22.24
CA ILE A 12 -0.68 65.03 -20.82
C ILE A 12 0.01 63.66 -20.75
N LEU A 13 1.26 63.65 -20.27
CA LEU A 13 1.90 62.50 -19.66
C LEU A 13 1.12 62.15 -18.39
N SER A 14 0.36 61.04 -18.38
CA SER A 14 -0.05 60.41 -17.13
C SER A 14 0.96 59.34 -16.77
N ASP A 15 1.98 59.79 -16.06
CA ASP A 15 2.68 59.00 -15.06
C ASP A 15 1.65 58.51 -14.04
N THR A 16 1.31 57.23 -14.13
CA THR A 16 0.72 56.47 -13.03
C THR A 16 1.48 55.16 -12.97
N GLY A 17 2.61 55.24 -12.27
CA GLY A 17 3.09 54.10 -11.51
C GLY A 17 2.00 53.66 -10.54
N ASP A 18 1.64 52.39 -10.68
CA ASP A 18 1.06 51.53 -9.65
C ASP A 18 1.53 50.09 -10.01
N ASP A 19 2.84 49.96 -10.18
CA ASP A 19 3.56 48.69 -10.03
C ASP A 19 4.07 48.69 -8.60
N ASP A 20 3.31 48.09 -7.68
CA ASP A 20 3.59 47.73 -6.27
C ASP A 20 2.17 47.50 -5.68
N ASP A 21 1.66 46.31 -5.30
CA ASP A 21 2.23 45.25 -4.49
C ASP A 21 1.41 43.96 -4.71
N ILE A 22 2.02 42.92 -5.28
CA ILE A 22 1.67 41.53 -4.93
C ILE A 22 2.95 40.89 -4.38
N GLU A 23 3.34 41.37 -3.20
CA GLU A 23 4.37 40.75 -2.40
C GLU A 23 3.82 39.44 -1.78
N SER A 24 4.61 38.37 -1.90
CA SER A 24 4.51 37.12 -1.13
C SER A 24 3.55 36.02 -1.64
N LEU A 25 3.74 35.61 -2.90
CA LEU A 25 3.78 34.17 -3.19
C LEU A 25 5.25 33.83 -3.35
N GLY A 26 5.88 33.25 -2.32
CA GLY A 26 7.27 32.77 -2.39
C GLY A 26 7.48 31.97 -3.69
N THR A 27 8.67 32.10 -4.27
CA THR A 27 8.99 31.49 -5.58
C THR A 27 8.58 30.02 -5.56
N GLU A 28 8.07 29.50 -6.68
CA GLU A 28 7.58 28.11 -6.74
C GLU A 28 8.67 27.10 -6.28
N GLU A 29 9.94 27.45 -6.47
CA GLU A 29 11.11 26.74 -5.95
C GLU A 29 11.14 26.67 -4.41
N GLU A 30 10.84 27.75 -3.72
CA GLU A 30 10.78 27.82 -2.26
C GLU A 30 9.62 26.99 -1.70
N GLN A 31 8.47 26.99 -2.39
CA GLN A 31 7.33 26.14 -2.05
C GLN A 31 7.68 24.66 -2.21
N TRP A 32 8.37 24.28 -3.29
CA TRP A 32 8.85 22.92 -3.47
C TRP A 32 9.87 22.52 -2.42
N ASN A 33 10.77 23.40 -2.01
CA ASN A 33 11.76 23.11 -0.97
C ASN A 33 11.10 22.80 0.38
N GLN A 34 10.08 23.57 0.77
CA GLN A 34 9.31 23.31 2.00
C GLN A 34 8.57 21.96 1.92
N ILE A 35 7.92 21.70 0.79
CA ILE A 35 7.14 20.48 0.54
C ILE A 35 8.03 19.24 0.41
N MET A 36 9.25 19.37 -0.11
CA MET A 36 10.21 18.27 -0.22
C MET A 36 10.57 17.66 1.14
N VAL A 37 10.64 18.47 2.20
CA VAL A 37 10.90 17.97 3.56
C VAL A 37 9.75 17.06 4.00
N LEU A 38 8.51 17.49 3.77
CA LEU A 38 7.31 16.71 4.11
C LEU A 38 7.21 15.43 3.28
N LEU A 39 7.45 15.50 1.97
CA LEU A 39 7.45 14.34 1.07
C LEU A 39 8.52 13.31 1.45
N LYS A 40 9.69 13.76 1.90
CA LYS A 40 10.76 12.88 2.42
C LYS A 40 10.35 12.19 3.72
N ASP A 41 9.63 12.88 4.59
CA ASP A 41 9.09 12.28 5.81
C ASP A 41 8.02 11.22 5.48
N VAL A 42 7.03 11.57 4.66
CA VAL A 42 5.99 10.63 4.19
C VAL A 42 6.62 9.39 3.54
N ARG A 43 7.64 9.56 2.70
CA ARG A 43 8.39 8.45 2.13
C ARG A 43 9.01 7.55 3.21
N THR A 44 9.66 8.14 4.20
CA THR A 44 10.29 7.40 5.31
C THR A 44 9.25 6.60 6.09
N GLN A 45 8.08 7.19 6.33
CA GLN A 45 6.95 6.52 6.95
C GLN A 45 6.42 5.35 6.08
N CYS A 46 6.26 5.54 4.77
CA CYS A 46 5.88 4.48 3.83
C CYS A 46 6.85 3.29 3.88
N LEU A 47 8.16 3.54 3.89
CA LEU A 47 9.18 2.48 3.97
C LEU A 47 9.18 1.75 5.31
N LYS A 48 8.96 2.49 6.41
CA LYS A 48 8.79 1.90 7.74
C LYS A 48 7.58 0.98 7.78
N GLN A 49 6.45 1.45 7.25
CA GLN A 49 5.21 0.68 7.20
C GLN A 49 5.31 -0.54 6.27
N ALA A 50 6.02 -0.42 5.14
CA ALA A 50 6.34 -1.56 4.29
C ALA A 50 7.17 -2.61 5.05
N THR A 51 8.17 -2.20 5.82
CA THR A 51 9.01 -3.12 6.59
C THR A 51 8.20 -3.87 7.65
N ILE A 52 7.28 -3.18 8.34
CA ILE A 52 6.37 -3.80 9.32
C ILE A 52 5.45 -4.82 8.64
N ASN A 53 4.85 -4.46 7.50
CA ASN A 53 3.97 -5.38 6.77
C ASN A 53 4.74 -6.58 6.20
N ARG A 54 6.02 -6.41 5.84
CA ARG A 54 6.89 -7.50 5.41
C ARG A 54 7.19 -8.48 6.54
N SER A 55 7.52 -8.00 7.74
CA SER A 55 7.76 -8.89 8.88
C SER A 55 6.49 -9.60 9.32
N LEU A 56 5.35 -8.89 9.35
CA LEU A 56 4.04 -9.47 9.67
C LEU A 56 3.63 -10.57 8.68
N SER A 57 3.76 -10.31 7.37
CA SER A 57 3.43 -11.31 6.35
C SER A 57 4.31 -12.55 6.43
N ASN A 58 5.60 -12.39 6.73
CA ASN A 58 6.49 -13.54 6.97
C ASN A 58 6.07 -14.35 8.20
N TRP A 59 5.72 -13.68 9.30
CA TRP A 59 5.24 -14.35 10.52
C TRP A 59 3.92 -15.10 10.29
N LEU A 60 2.93 -14.46 9.64
CA LEU A 60 1.67 -15.11 9.28
C LEU A 60 1.89 -16.31 8.35
N ARG A 61 2.84 -16.21 7.41
CA ARG A 61 3.21 -17.34 6.53
C ARG A 61 3.80 -18.50 7.32
N GLN A 62 4.63 -18.25 8.32
CA GLN A 62 5.18 -19.30 9.19
C GLN A 62 4.08 -20.03 9.96
N ILE A 63 3.13 -19.28 10.54
CA ILE A 63 1.99 -19.89 11.25
C ILE A 63 1.14 -20.72 10.31
N ASN A 64 0.80 -20.16 9.14
CA ASN A 64 0.02 -20.87 8.14
C ASN A 64 0.70 -22.18 7.73
N ASN A 65 2.00 -22.14 7.40
CA ASN A 65 2.76 -23.32 7.03
C ASN A 65 2.87 -24.33 8.18
N GLY A 66 3.02 -23.85 9.42
CA GLY A 66 3.07 -24.69 10.62
C GLY A 66 1.81 -25.52 10.84
N VAL A 67 0.64 -25.04 10.39
CA VAL A 67 -0.63 -25.78 10.50
C VAL A 67 -0.97 -26.55 9.20
N SER A 68 -0.73 -25.96 8.03
CA SER A 68 -1.06 -26.57 6.74
C SER A 68 -0.21 -27.80 6.45
N ILE A 69 1.09 -27.80 6.78
CA ILE A 69 1.98 -28.94 6.48
C ILE A 69 1.55 -30.20 7.24
N PRO A 70 1.35 -30.18 8.58
CA PRO A 70 0.84 -31.33 9.31
C PRO A 70 -0.53 -31.81 8.80
N MET A 71 -1.42 -30.89 8.43
CA MET A 71 -2.73 -31.24 7.89
C MET A 71 -2.64 -32.00 6.57
N ILE A 72 -1.73 -31.57 5.67
CA ILE A 72 -1.45 -32.27 4.42
C ILE A 72 -0.91 -33.68 4.70
N ILE A 73 0.04 -33.81 5.63
CA ILE A 73 0.60 -35.13 6.01
C ILE A 73 -0.50 -36.04 6.56
N LEU A 74 -1.36 -35.53 7.45
CA LEU A 74 -2.51 -36.27 7.98
C LEU A 74 -3.46 -36.73 6.86
N ALA A 75 -3.71 -35.89 5.86
CA ALA A 75 -4.54 -36.25 4.70
C ALA A 75 -3.90 -37.36 3.85
N TYR A 76 -2.59 -37.32 3.62
CA TYR A 76 -1.87 -38.40 2.94
C TYR A 76 -1.90 -39.70 3.74
N VAL A 77 -1.64 -39.65 5.05
CA VAL A 77 -1.71 -40.82 5.94
C VAL A 77 -3.11 -41.42 5.93
N ASN A 78 -4.16 -40.58 5.98
CA ASN A 78 -5.54 -41.04 5.86
C ASN A 78 -5.80 -41.76 4.53
N SER A 79 -5.27 -41.21 3.44
CA SER A 79 -5.44 -41.78 2.09
C SER A 79 -4.73 -43.13 1.95
N VAL A 80 -3.51 -43.24 2.50
CA VAL A 80 -2.74 -44.50 2.51
C VAL A 80 -3.39 -45.53 3.43
N LEU A 81 -3.94 -45.13 4.58
CA LEU A 81 -4.68 -46.03 5.47
C LEU A 81 -5.90 -46.64 4.76
N ILE A 82 -6.68 -45.81 4.06
CA ILE A 82 -7.85 -46.27 3.30
C ILE A 82 -7.43 -47.21 2.17
N ALA A 83 -6.38 -46.86 1.41
CA ALA A 83 -5.90 -47.69 0.30
C ALA A 83 -5.24 -49.01 0.79
N GLY A 84 -4.51 -48.96 1.90
CA GLY A 84 -3.83 -50.13 2.48
C GLY A 84 -4.79 -51.12 3.13
N ALA A 85 -5.93 -50.64 3.65
CA ALA A 85 -6.97 -51.50 4.19
C ALA A 85 -7.62 -52.42 3.14
N LEU A 86 -7.49 -52.11 1.85
CA LEU A 86 -7.93 -52.99 0.76
C LEU A 86 -7.11 -54.29 0.68
N ASN A 87 -5.90 -54.32 1.26
CA ASN A 87 -5.00 -55.47 1.25
C ASN A 87 -5.08 -56.30 2.56
N ASP A 88 -6.25 -56.32 3.21
CA ASP A 88 -6.60 -57.18 4.36
C ASP A 88 -5.71 -57.03 5.61
N SER A 89 -4.94 -55.93 5.68
CA SER A 89 -3.96 -55.71 6.76
C SER A 89 -4.57 -55.14 8.05
N MET A 90 -5.83 -54.68 8.05
CA MET A 90 -6.50 -54.06 9.20
C MET A 90 -7.99 -54.39 9.28
N SER A 91 -8.51 -54.51 10.50
CA SER A 91 -9.95 -54.69 10.72
C SER A 91 -10.75 -53.44 10.31
N PRO A 92 -11.92 -53.59 9.67
CA PRO A 92 -12.74 -52.45 9.21
C PRO A 92 -13.15 -51.49 10.34
N GLY A 93 -13.39 -52.02 11.54
CA GLY A 93 -13.75 -51.21 12.71
C GLY A 93 -12.60 -50.30 13.15
N THR A 94 -11.37 -50.82 13.21
CA THR A 94 -10.19 -50.02 13.54
C THR A 94 -9.91 -48.95 12.50
N LEU A 95 -10.09 -49.28 11.21
CA LEU A 95 -9.93 -48.31 10.12
C LEU A 95 -10.92 -47.15 10.26
N SER A 96 -12.21 -47.44 10.49
CA SER A 96 -13.24 -46.40 10.62
C SER A 96 -12.99 -45.45 11.79
N ILE A 97 -12.45 -45.95 12.90
CA ILE A 97 -12.13 -45.12 14.06
C ILE A 97 -10.94 -44.21 13.73
N LEU A 98 -9.89 -44.76 13.12
CA LEU A 98 -8.69 -43.99 12.76
C LEU A 98 -8.97 -42.90 11.74
N THR A 99 -9.72 -43.20 10.67
CA THR A 99 -10.09 -42.21 9.67
C THR A 99 -10.93 -41.08 10.29
N CYS A 100 -11.87 -41.42 11.18
CA CYS A 100 -12.67 -40.45 11.91
C CYS A 100 -11.81 -39.53 12.79
N VAL A 101 -10.87 -40.09 13.57
CA VAL A 101 -9.97 -39.30 14.43
C VAL A 101 -9.08 -38.38 13.60
N ILE A 102 -8.51 -38.88 12.50
CA ILE A 102 -7.66 -38.07 11.62
C ILE A 102 -8.47 -36.92 10.99
N SER A 103 -9.67 -37.20 10.49
CA SER A 103 -10.57 -36.18 9.94
C SER A 103 -10.99 -35.15 10.98
N MET A 104 -11.26 -35.56 12.23
CA MET A 104 -11.60 -34.66 13.32
C MET A 104 -10.43 -33.71 13.64
N VAL A 105 -9.22 -34.24 13.79
CA VAL A 105 -8.02 -33.42 14.06
C VAL A 105 -7.74 -32.44 12.93
N ALA A 106 -7.82 -32.90 11.67
CA ALA A 106 -7.67 -32.02 10.50
C ALA A 106 -8.73 -30.91 10.47
N GLY A 107 -9.99 -31.24 10.79
CA GLY A 107 -11.09 -30.29 10.85
C GLY A 107 -10.90 -29.21 11.93
N ILE A 108 -10.45 -29.59 13.13
CA ILE A 108 -10.16 -28.65 14.22
C ILE A 108 -9.04 -27.68 13.81
N LEU A 109 -7.93 -28.22 13.26
CA LEU A 109 -6.81 -27.40 12.80
C LEU A 109 -7.23 -26.41 11.72
N GLN A 110 -8.06 -26.85 10.76
CA GLN A 110 -8.56 -25.98 9.69
C GLN A 110 -9.49 -24.89 10.26
N SER A 111 -10.37 -25.26 11.19
CA SER A 111 -11.28 -24.32 11.85
C SER A 111 -10.53 -23.20 12.56
N VAL A 112 -9.44 -23.52 13.27
CA VAL A 112 -8.59 -22.53 13.96
C VAL A 112 -7.95 -21.56 12.96
N VAL A 113 -7.39 -22.06 11.85
CA VAL A 113 -6.76 -21.22 10.81
C VAL A 113 -7.77 -20.28 10.17
N THR A 114 -8.96 -20.79 9.86
CA THR A 114 -10.05 -19.99 9.28
C THR A 114 -10.58 -18.97 10.28
N PHE A 115 -10.75 -19.35 11.55
CA PHE A 115 -11.18 -18.44 12.61
C PHE A 115 -10.24 -17.24 12.77
N MET A 116 -8.93 -17.49 12.74
CA MET A 116 -7.91 -16.45 12.82
C MET A 116 -7.76 -15.61 11.54
N LYS A 117 -8.47 -15.98 10.45
CA LYS A 117 -8.39 -15.34 9.12
C LYS A 117 -6.96 -15.17 8.63
N VAL A 118 -6.08 -16.13 8.96
CA VAL A 118 -4.65 -16.09 8.58
C VAL A 118 -4.44 -15.88 7.08
N PRO A 119 -5.14 -16.58 6.15
CA PRO A 119 -4.94 -16.37 4.72
C PRO A 119 -5.33 -14.96 4.27
N ASP A 120 -6.45 -14.42 4.78
CA ASP A 120 -6.91 -13.07 4.43
C ASP A 120 -5.94 -12.00 4.93
N ARG A 121 -5.47 -12.15 6.18
CA ARG A 121 -4.49 -11.23 6.78
C ARG A 121 -3.14 -11.29 6.07
N LEU A 122 -2.71 -12.47 5.63
CA LEU A 122 -1.48 -12.65 4.86
C LEU A 122 -1.60 -11.93 3.50
N ALA A 123 -2.71 -12.14 2.79
CA ALA A 123 -2.99 -11.48 1.52
C ALA A 123 -3.01 -9.96 1.69
N ALA A 124 -3.75 -9.44 2.66
CA ALA A 124 -3.84 -8.02 2.96
C ALA A 124 -2.46 -7.40 3.29
N ALA A 125 -1.69 -8.01 4.20
CA ALA A 125 -0.37 -7.53 4.57
C ALA A 125 0.60 -7.51 3.37
N SER A 126 0.55 -8.53 2.51
CA SER A 126 1.38 -8.58 1.30
C SER A 126 1.00 -7.51 0.27
N GLN A 127 -0.30 -7.24 0.07
CA GLN A 127 -0.78 -6.20 -0.84
C GLN A 127 -0.42 -4.80 -0.32
N LEU A 128 -0.57 -4.56 0.97
CA LEU A 128 -0.18 -3.31 1.61
C LEU A 128 1.32 -3.06 1.47
N TYR A 129 2.16 -4.09 1.69
CA TYR A 129 3.61 -3.99 1.46
C TYR A 129 3.94 -3.51 0.04
N VAL A 130 3.32 -4.11 -0.98
CA VAL A 130 3.54 -3.73 -2.39
C VAL A 130 3.07 -2.28 -2.64
N LYS A 131 1.89 -1.91 -2.15
CA LYS A 131 1.33 -0.57 -2.33
C LYS A 131 2.17 0.54 -1.66
N PHE A 132 2.64 0.32 -0.43
CA PHE A 132 3.52 1.27 0.26
C PHE A 132 4.88 1.42 -0.43
N ASN A 133 5.46 0.33 -0.94
CA ASN A 133 6.70 0.41 -1.72
C ASN A 133 6.50 1.13 -3.06
N ALA A 134 5.39 0.89 -3.75
CA ALA A 134 5.07 1.57 -5.00
C ALA A 134 4.93 3.08 -4.78
N LEU A 135 4.23 3.50 -3.71
CA LEU A 135 4.10 4.90 -3.33
C LEU A 135 5.44 5.53 -2.92
N ALA A 136 6.28 4.81 -2.16
CA ALA A 136 7.62 5.29 -1.83
C ALA A 136 8.52 5.44 -3.06
N HIS A 137 8.36 4.57 -4.06
CA HIS A 137 9.12 4.64 -5.30
C HIS A 137 8.65 5.79 -6.20
N SER A 138 7.34 5.99 -6.36
CA SER A 138 6.81 7.14 -7.11
C SER A 138 7.26 8.46 -6.49
N LEU A 139 7.24 8.55 -5.16
CA LEU A 139 7.78 9.68 -4.41
C LEU A 139 9.26 9.90 -4.69
N ASN A 140 10.07 8.84 -4.72
CA ASN A 140 11.49 8.96 -5.02
C ASN A 140 11.73 9.50 -6.44
N ILE A 141 11.01 8.98 -7.44
CA ILE A 141 11.11 9.47 -8.82
C ILE A 141 10.78 10.97 -8.88
N THR A 142 9.68 11.39 -8.25
CA THR A 142 9.30 12.82 -8.27
C THR A 142 10.28 13.70 -7.50
N LEU A 143 10.85 13.21 -6.39
CA LEU A 143 11.87 13.93 -5.63
C LEU A 143 13.20 14.05 -6.38
N ASP A 144 13.56 13.05 -7.20
CA ASP A 144 14.81 13.03 -7.98
C ASP A 144 14.72 13.89 -9.26
N LEU A 145 13.52 14.18 -9.77
CA LEU A 145 13.33 15.08 -10.91
C LEU A 145 13.64 16.54 -10.52
N PRO A 146 14.38 17.31 -11.34
CA PRO A 146 14.61 18.74 -11.08
C PRO A 146 13.31 19.55 -11.23
N TYR A 147 13.24 20.69 -10.52
CA TYR A 147 12.04 21.53 -10.39
C TYR A 147 11.37 21.85 -11.75
N ASN A 148 12.18 22.27 -12.72
CA ASN A 148 11.77 22.69 -14.06
C ASN A 148 11.15 21.58 -14.93
N LEU A 149 11.30 20.30 -14.55
CA LEU A 149 10.72 19.17 -15.27
C LEU A 149 9.44 18.63 -14.62
N ARG A 150 9.05 19.17 -13.46
CA ARG A 150 7.83 18.75 -12.74
C ARG A 150 6.63 19.49 -13.33
N GLN A 151 5.75 18.75 -14.02
CA GLN A 151 4.55 19.32 -14.65
C GLN A 151 3.36 19.53 -13.67
N VAL A 152 3.62 19.52 -12.36
CA VAL A 152 2.57 19.49 -11.33
C VAL A 152 2.80 20.59 -10.30
N THR A 153 1.74 21.27 -9.89
CA THR A 153 1.79 22.25 -8.80
C THR A 153 2.11 21.55 -7.47
N PRO A 154 3.07 22.06 -6.67
CA PRO A 154 3.52 21.43 -5.43
C PRO A 154 2.39 21.13 -4.44
N SER A 155 1.46 22.06 -4.25
CA SER A 155 0.31 21.90 -3.33
C SER A 155 -0.63 20.78 -3.76
N LYS A 156 -0.91 20.67 -5.07
CA LYS A 156 -1.78 19.62 -5.62
C LYS A 156 -1.15 18.24 -5.44
N TYR A 157 0.13 18.11 -5.77
CA TYR A 157 0.86 16.85 -5.63
C TYR A 157 0.93 16.39 -4.17
N THR A 158 1.17 17.31 -3.24
CA THR A 158 1.23 17.00 -1.81
C THR A 158 -0.10 16.45 -1.30
N LEU A 159 -1.20 17.06 -1.72
CA LEU A 159 -2.54 16.62 -1.33
C LEU A 159 -2.84 15.21 -1.88
N GLU A 160 -2.54 14.96 -3.16
CA GLU A 160 -2.72 13.64 -3.79
C GLU A 160 -1.90 12.55 -3.08
N VAL A 161 -0.62 12.82 -2.77
CA VAL A 161 0.24 11.87 -2.05
C VAL A 161 -0.28 11.62 -0.64
N THR A 162 -0.69 12.66 0.07
CA THR A 162 -1.18 12.56 1.45
C THR A 162 -2.49 11.79 1.52
N ASP A 163 -3.40 12.03 0.56
CA ASP A 163 -4.64 11.28 0.43
C ASP A 163 -4.38 9.79 0.13
N GLN A 164 -3.49 9.49 -0.83
CA GLN A 164 -3.08 8.10 -1.11
C GLN A 164 -2.46 7.43 0.11
N PHE A 165 -1.60 8.13 0.85
CA PHE A 165 -1.01 7.63 2.09
C PHE A 165 -2.08 7.34 3.15
N ASN A 166 -3.01 8.27 3.37
CA ASN A 166 -4.10 8.11 4.34
C ASN A 166 -5.02 6.95 3.97
N GLN A 167 -5.35 6.77 2.68
CA GLN A 167 -6.13 5.63 2.21
C GLN A 167 -5.42 4.30 2.46
N LEU A 168 -4.10 4.24 2.22
CA LEU A 168 -3.31 3.04 2.51
C LEU A 168 -3.18 2.76 4.01
N MET A 169 -3.11 3.81 4.83
CA MET A 169 -3.09 3.69 6.28
C MET A 169 -4.43 3.21 6.83
N ALA A 170 -5.55 3.77 6.35
CA ALA A 170 -6.90 3.32 6.71
C ALA A 170 -7.16 1.88 6.27
N ALA A 171 -6.70 1.49 5.06
CA ALA A 171 -6.76 0.11 4.61
C ALA A 171 -5.80 -0.83 5.38
N GLY A 172 -4.80 -0.26 6.05
CA GLY A 172 -3.73 -0.94 6.75
C GLY A 172 -3.96 -1.12 8.25
N GLU A 173 -5.08 -0.66 8.81
CA GLU A 173 -5.53 -1.02 10.15
C GLU A 173 -5.93 -2.49 10.21
N VAL A 174 -4.92 -3.35 10.16
CA VAL A 174 -5.06 -4.74 10.57
C VAL A 174 -5.27 -4.70 12.09
N PRO A 175 -6.41 -5.16 12.63
CA PRO A 175 -6.64 -5.15 14.07
C PRO A 175 -5.49 -5.90 14.76
N ARG A 176 -4.69 -5.15 15.51
CA ARG A 176 -3.73 -5.71 16.46
C ARG A 176 -4.59 -6.09 17.67
N TYR A 177 -4.82 -7.38 17.86
CA TYR A 177 -5.30 -7.84 19.15
C TYR A 177 -4.15 -7.65 20.13
N GLU A 178 -4.32 -6.70 21.05
CA GLU A 178 -3.58 -6.64 22.31
C GLU A 178 -3.98 -7.81 23.22
#